data_AF-A0A520CQK6-F1
#
_entry.id   AF-A0A520CQK6-F1
#
_cell.length_a   1.000
_cell.length_b   1.000
_cell.length_c   1.000
_cell.angle_alpha   90.00
_cell.angle_beta   90.00
_cell.angle_gamma   90.00
#
_symmetry.space_group_name_H-M   'P 1'
#
loop_
_entity.id
_entity.type
_entity.pdbx_description
1 polymer ?
#
loop_
_entity_poly.entity_id
_entity_poly.type
_entity_poly.pdbx_seq_one_letter_code
_entity_poly.pdbx_strand_id
1 'polypeptide(L)'
;MENTAVHQVTLNVRIATAEDFTNEQNTQKYGAVFLHQSSTGDIEQELHIFSPATDMKTFKSLYKRQQIFVPMGIFELKNLNDK
;
A
#
# COMPACT_ATOMS: atom_id res chain seq x y z
N MET A 1 -23.59 17.54 20.23
CA MET A 1 -23.32 16.59 19.13
C MET A 1 -21.94 16.92 18.63
N GLU A 2 -20.95 16.06 18.84
CA GLU A 2 -19.61 16.29 18.28
C GLU A 2 -19.69 16.21 16.76
N ASN A 3 -19.24 17.29 16.11
CA ASN A 3 -19.11 17.33 14.66
C ASN A 3 -17.86 16.54 14.28
N THR A 4 -18.00 15.25 13.99
CA THR A 4 -16.88 14.42 13.55
C THR A 4 -16.46 14.88 12.16
N ALA A 5 -15.39 15.65 12.06
CA ALA A 5 -14.83 16.04 10.78
C ALA A 5 -14.43 14.78 10.00
N VAL A 6 -14.99 14.62 8.80
CA VAL A 6 -14.61 13.57 7.86
C VAL A 6 -13.51 14.14 6.96
N HIS A 7 -12.34 13.52 7.00
CA HIS A 7 -11.21 13.87 6.15
C HIS A 7 -11.09 12.88 5.00
N GLN A 8 -10.86 13.37 3.79
CA GLN A 8 -10.48 12.54 2.66
C GLN A 8 -8.98 12.66 2.44
N VAL A 9 -8.32 11.50 2.35
CA VAL A 9 -6.90 11.39 2.03
C VAL A 9 -6.79 10.80 0.63
N THR A 10 -5.98 11.43 -0.22
CA THR A 10 -5.64 10.87 -1.53
C THR A 10 -4.23 10.30 -1.47
N LEU A 11 -4.08 9.05 -1.91
CA LEU A 11 -2.80 8.37 -1.93
C LEU A 11 -2.37 8.11 -3.37
N ASN A 12 -1.21 8.66 -3.74
CA ASN A 12 -0.55 8.27 -4.98
C ASN A 12 0.20 6.96 -4.75
N VAL A 13 0.00 5.98 -5.64
CA VAL A 13 0.66 4.68 -5.55
C VAL A 13 1.31 4.32 -6.89
N ARG A 14 2.34 3.48 -6.84
CA ARG A 14 2.92 2.83 -8.03
C ARG A 14 2.97 1.32 -7.85
N ILE A 15 3.10 0.60 -8.96
CA ILE A 15 3.45 -0.81 -8.93
C ILE A 15 4.76 -0.98 -8.17
N ALA A 16 4.78 -1.97 -7.28
CA ALA A 16 5.92 -2.26 -6.46
C ALA A 16 7.04 -2.93 -7.28
N THR A 17 8.27 -2.75 -6.81
CA THR A 17 9.51 -3.25 -7.39
C THR A 17 10.26 -4.09 -6.37
N ALA A 18 11.35 -4.74 -6.77
CA ALA A 18 12.11 -5.58 -5.85
C ALA A 18 12.72 -4.75 -4.72
N GLU A 19 13.22 -3.55 -5.04
CA GLU A 19 13.86 -2.61 -4.12
C GLU A 19 12.93 -2.14 -2.98
N ASP A 20 11.61 -2.28 -3.16
CA ASP A 20 10.63 -1.99 -2.10
C ASP A 20 10.69 -3.03 -0.97
N PHE A 21 11.04 -4.27 -1.29
CA PHE A 21 10.97 -5.42 -0.37
C PHE A 21 12.32 -6.12 -0.14
N THR A 22 13.38 -5.67 -0.81
CA THR A 22 14.75 -6.17 -0.61
C THR A 22 15.73 -5.03 -0.37
N ASN A 23 16.74 -5.27 0.46
CA ASN A 23 17.87 -4.36 0.62
C ASN A 23 18.96 -4.59 -0.44
N GLU A 24 20.05 -3.84 -0.34
CA GLU A 24 21.20 -3.89 -1.25
C GLU A 24 21.90 -5.27 -1.26
N GLN A 25 21.73 -6.06 -0.20
CA GLN A 25 22.24 -7.42 -0.07
C GLN A 25 21.26 -8.49 -0.56
N ASN A 26 20.16 -8.10 -1.24
CA ASN A 26 19.07 -8.97 -1.68
C ASN A 26 18.38 -9.74 -0.54
N THR A 27 18.46 -9.25 0.70
CA THR A 27 17.71 -9.81 1.82
C THR A 27 16.40 -9.05 2.01
N GLN A 28 15.41 -9.70 2.62
CA GLN A 28 14.08 -9.12 2.82
C GLN A 28 14.16 -7.85 3.68
N LYS A 29 13.55 -6.78 3.20
CA LYS A 29 13.38 -5.49 3.87
C LYS A 29 11.97 -5.40 4.43
N TYR A 30 11.81 -5.63 5.72
CA TYR A 30 10.52 -5.52 6.41
C TYR A 30 10.13 -4.07 6.71
N GLY A 31 8.84 -3.83 6.91
CA GLY A 31 8.26 -2.52 7.21
C GLY A 31 7.74 -1.76 5.99
N ALA A 32 7.93 -2.30 4.78
CA ALA A 32 7.36 -1.70 3.57
C ALA A 32 5.83 -1.75 3.61
N VAL A 33 5.19 -0.61 3.42
CA VAL A 33 3.73 -0.49 3.32
C VAL A 33 3.32 -0.74 1.88
N PHE A 34 2.31 -1.57 1.67
CA PHE A 34 1.77 -1.85 0.35
C PHE A 34 0.26 -2.06 0.38
N LEU A 35 -0.39 -1.86 -0.76
CA LEU A 35 -1.75 -2.30 -1.05
C LEU A 35 -1.69 -3.41 -2.07
N HIS A 36 -2.74 -4.23 -2.15
CA HIS A 36 -2.86 -5.17 -3.25
C HIS A 36 -4.22 -5.07 -3.93
N GLN A 37 -4.22 -5.45 -5.20
CA GLN A 37 -5.43 -5.54 -5.99
C GLN A 37 -6.07 -6.92 -5.76
N SER A 38 -7.37 -6.92 -5.56
CA SER A 38 -8.19 -8.13 -5.44
C SER A 38 -8.24 -8.88 -6.78
N SER A 39 -8.80 -10.09 -6.75
CA SER A 39 -9.08 -10.86 -7.96
C SER A 39 -10.13 -10.22 -8.87
N THR A 40 -10.95 -9.30 -8.36
CA THR A 40 -11.96 -8.56 -9.14
C THR A 40 -11.39 -7.32 -9.82
N GLY A 41 -10.13 -6.97 -9.54
CA GLY A 41 -9.47 -5.79 -10.10
C GLY A 41 -9.63 -4.52 -9.26
N ASP A 42 -10.31 -4.60 -8.12
CA ASP A 42 -10.40 -3.48 -7.18
C ASP A 42 -9.12 -3.40 -6.34
N ILE A 43 -8.57 -2.20 -6.16
CA ILE A 43 -7.49 -2.01 -5.18
C ILE A 43 -8.15 -2.13 -3.81
N GLU A 44 -7.72 -3.12 -3.02
CA GLU A 44 -8.14 -3.20 -1.63
C GLU A 44 -7.62 -1.97 -0.91
N GLN A 45 -8.52 -1.27 -0.21
CA GLN A 45 -8.19 -0.03 0.51
C GLN A 45 -7.48 -0.31 1.84
N GLU A 46 -7.18 -1.58 2.14
CA GLU A 46 -6.43 -1.99 3.32
C GLU A 46 -4.92 -1.85 3.07
N LEU A 47 -4.24 -1.22 4.04
CA LEU A 47 -2.79 -1.10 4.04
C LEU A 47 -2.18 -2.31 4.73
N HIS A 48 -1.25 -2.97 4.04
CA HIS A 48 -0.50 -4.08 4.57
C HIS A 48 0.94 -3.67 4.86
N ILE A 49 1.54 -4.32 5.85
CA ILE A 49 2.95 -4.16 6.18
C ILE A 49 3.67 -5.46 5.81
N PHE A 50 4.68 -5.34 4.95
CA PHE A 50 5.55 -6.45 4.62
C PHE A 50 6.38 -6.83 5.86
N SER A 51 6.15 -8.03 6.38
CA SER A 51 6.66 -8.48 7.67
C SER A 51 7.00 -9.97 7.64
N PRO A 52 7.66 -10.52 8.69
CA PRO A 52 7.89 -11.96 8.78
C PRO A 52 6.62 -12.81 8.79
N ALA A 53 5.47 -12.22 9.16
CA ALA A 53 4.17 -12.88 9.17
C ALA A 53 3.43 -12.82 7.82
N THR A 54 4.00 -12.13 6.83
CA THR A 54 3.39 -12.04 5.49
C THR A 54 3.28 -13.43 4.86
N ASP A 55 2.09 -13.77 4.36
CA ASP A 55 1.91 -14.97 3.54
C ASP A 55 2.67 -14.81 2.22
N MET A 56 3.89 -15.34 2.21
CA MET A 56 4.81 -15.23 1.08
C MET A 56 4.29 -15.93 -0.18
N LYS A 57 3.38 -16.92 -0.06
CA LYS A 57 2.82 -17.60 -1.23
C LYS A 57 1.87 -16.66 -1.96
N THR A 58 0.93 -16.07 -1.23
CA THR A 58 -0.03 -15.10 -1.76
C THR A 58 0.68 -13.84 -2.25
N PHE A 59 1.59 -13.29 -1.44
CA PHE A 59 2.38 -12.11 -1.81
C PHE A 59 3.14 -12.30 -3.13
N LYS A 60 3.87 -13.41 -3.29
CA LYS A 60 4.63 -13.67 -4.53
C LYS A 60 3.70 -13.84 -5.75
N SER A 61 2.51 -14.42 -5.57
CA SER A 61 1.52 -14.55 -6.63
C SER A 61 1.04 -13.18 -7.12
N LEU A 62 0.66 -12.31 -6.19
CA LEU A 62 0.20 -10.94 -6.48
C LEU A 62 1.32 -10.10 -7.08
N TYR A 63 2.53 -10.18 -6.52
CA TYR A 63 3.70 -9.44 -7.01
C TYR A 63 4.04 -9.80 -8.46
N LYS A 64 4.03 -11.10 -8.81
CA LYS A 64 4.26 -11.56 -10.20
C LYS A 64 3.20 -11.04 -11.19
N ARG A 65 1.99 -10.77 -10.70
CA ARG A 65 0.89 -10.22 -11.50
C ARG A 65 0.86 -8.69 -11.51
N GLN A 66 1.87 -8.03 -10.93
CA GLN A 66 1.93 -6.57 -10.78
C GLN A 66 0.74 -5.99 -9.99
N GLN A 67 0.22 -6.77 -9.04
CA GLN A 67 -0.95 -6.41 -8.22
C GLN A 67 -0.56 -5.91 -6.83
N ILE A 68 0.71 -5.58 -6.60
CA ILE A 68 1.20 -4.98 -5.36
C ILE A 68 1.56 -3.53 -5.67
N PHE A 69 1.03 -2.61 -4.86
CA PHE A 69 1.23 -1.18 -5.02
C PHE A 69 1.86 -0.60 -3.76
N VAL A 70 2.83 0.29 -3.92
CA VAL A 70 3.46 1.00 -2.81
C VAL A 70 3.12 2.49 -2.87
N PRO A 71 2.89 3.15 -1.72
CA PRO A 71 2.76 4.60 -1.63
C PRO A 71 3.93 5.35 -2.27
N MET A 72 3.62 6.45 -2.97
CA MET A 72 4.61 7.42 -3.45
C MET A 72 4.49 8.72 -2.66
N GLY A 73 5.54 9.11 -1.94
CA GLY A 73 5.67 10.44 -1.33
C GLY A 73 4.90 10.67 -0.01
N ILE A 74 4.64 11.95 0.30
CA ILE A 74 3.93 12.42 1.51
C ILE A 74 2.44 12.61 1.19
N PHE A 75 1.58 12.15 2.10
CA PHE A 75 0.12 12.20 1.98
C PHE A 75 -0.43 13.62 1.83
N GLU A 76 -1.34 13.85 0.87
CA GLU A 76 -2.11 15.10 0.79
C GLU A 76 -3.43 14.97 1.58
N LEU A 77 -3.58 15.81 2.61
CA LEU A 77 -4.81 15.96 3.39
C LEU A 77 -5.71 17.00 2.74
N LYS A 78 -6.93 16.64 2.35
CA LYS A 78 -7.93 17.58 1.87
C LYS A 78 -9.06 17.70 2.89
N ASN A 79 -9.30 18.91 3.39
CA ASN A 79 -10.48 19.21 4.20
C ASN A 79 -11.70 19.29 3.28
N LEU A 80 -12.70 18.45 3.54
CA LEU A 80 -13.94 18.39 2.75
C LEU A 80 -14.95 19.49 3.10
N ASN A 81 -14.64 20.32 4.10
CA ASN A 81 -15.51 21.39 4.59
C ASN A 81 -15.18 22.78 4.01
N ASP A 82 -14.09 22.92 3.25
CA ASP A 82 -13.82 24.15 2.50
C ASP A 82 -14.58 24.09 1.17
N LYS A 83 -15.71 24.81 1.12
CA LYS A 83 -16.45 25.11 -0.12
C LYS A 83 -15.80 26.26 -0.87
#